data_AF-A0A832D4K5-F1
#
_entry.id   AF-A0A832D4K5-F1
#
_cell.length_a   1.000
_cell.length_b   1.000
_cell.length_c   1.000
_cell.angle_alpha   90.00
_cell.angle_beta   90.00
_cell.angle_gamma   90.00
#
_symmetry.space_group_name_H-M   'P 1'
#
loop_
_entity.id
_entity.type
_entity.pdbx_description
1 polymer ?
#
loop_
_entity_poly.entity_id
_entity_poly.type
_entity_poly.pdbx_seq_one_letter_code
_entity_poly.pdbx_strand_id
1 'polypeptide(L)'
;MVNLNNNPEFWKAKLAAYLHDPPSKALDIATHGERADAAFRQAGFIDTEVGKYFDYADETAATADRLPFPSSRLAALRCAFDGIRNAFRHPLNGTPFPFHEEFTTVETAFEGENTTQPALTDSSLANLPNDTARWRARFFAHWRLWPRHAMQKDYRLAFLPADTRIPDHSIWTHMQVVSALAGCVGPDKVWHPAFLKFQLGPVQEFIAAARSIRDLWSGSYLLSWLMAAGLKKLSELVGPDAVIFPNLREQPLFDLHWREDLWSKVSISGQRSVWESLQWELRDLLTPNLPNVFLAVVPDAHAAELAQAVCNAIQDEWKRISDAVWNACEQAGLTADEGGFTAAQRKARFDTQVERFLSLSWQVTPWPSSLEAALKLADGFASEMPIQQARARVQAIVDMAEKQMPMEHRDPRFLHRRHQNQA
;
A
#
# COMPACT_ATOMS: atom_id res chain seq x y z
N MET A 1 -4.91 -22.23 -2.45
CA MET A 1 -3.70 -21.41 -2.66
C MET A 1 -3.88 -20.65 -3.95
N VAL A 2 -4.34 -19.42 -3.82
CA VAL A 2 -4.67 -18.52 -4.91
C VAL A 2 -3.48 -18.31 -5.85
N ASN A 3 -3.76 -18.45 -7.15
CA ASN A 3 -2.81 -18.31 -8.26
C ASN A 3 -2.50 -16.83 -8.60
N LEU A 4 -2.92 -15.85 -7.77
CA LEU A 4 -2.54 -14.44 -7.91
C LEU A 4 -1.01 -14.28 -7.86
N ASN A 5 -0.36 -15.10 -7.03
CA ASN A 5 1.09 -15.07 -6.81
C ASN A 5 1.91 -15.56 -8.01
N ASN A 6 1.28 -16.20 -9.01
CA ASN A 6 1.91 -16.76 -10.21
C ASN A 6 1.41 -16.14 -11.51
N ASN A 7 0.62 -15.06 -11.46
CA ASN A 7 0.14 -14.38 -12.64
C ASN A 7 0.94 -13.09 -12.91
N PRO A 8 1.77 -13.01 -13.96
CA PRO A 8 2.50 -11.78 -14.28
C PRO A 8 1.55 -10.63 -14.63
N GLU A 9 0.38 -10.91 -15.20
CA GLU A 9 -0.61 -9.89 -15.56
C GLU A 9 -1.19 -9.18 -14.33
N PHE A 10 -1.21 -9.83 -13.16
CA PHE A 10 -1.61 -9.18 -11.91
C PHE A 10 -0.64 -8.04 -11.54
N TRP A 11 0.67 -8.32 -11.56
CA TRP A 11 1.69 -7.32 -11.24
C TRP A 11 1.83 -6.25 -12.32
N LYS A 12 1.66 -6.62 -13.60
CA LYS A 12 1.55 -5.65 -14.69
C LYS A 12 0.36 -4.71 -14.48
N ALA A 13 -0.83 -5.23 -14.17
CA ALA A 13 -2.01 -4.40 -13.92
C ALA A 13 -1.80 -3.46 -12.72
N LYS A 14 -1.20 -3.95 -11.63
CA LYS A 14 -0.86 -3.10 -10.48
C LYS A 14 0.17 -2.02 -10.82
N LEU A 15 1.24 -2.37 -11.53
CA LEU A 15 2.25 -1.40 -11.93
C LEU A 15 1.68 -0.39 -12.93
N ALA A 16 0.92 -0.83 -13.92
CA ALA A 16 0.21 0.04 -14.84
C ALA A 16 -0.69 1.04 -14.11
N ALA A 17 -1.50 0.56 -13.16
CA ALA A 17 -2.34 1.39 -12.31
C ALA A 17 -1.53 2.38 -11.46
N TYR A 18 -0.33 1.99 -11.01
CA TYR A 18 0.58 2.90 -10.33
C TYR A 18 1.15 3.96 -11.29
N LEU A 19 1.46 3.61 -12.55
CA LEU A 19 2.11 4.49 -13.54
C LEU A 19 1.14 5.33 -14.38
N HIS A 20 -0.18 5.17 -14.21
CA HIS A 20 -1.17 5.81 -15.09
C HIS A 20 -1.07 7.33 -15.10
N ASP A 21 -0.68 7.93 -13.96
CA ASP A 21 -0.45 9.36 -13.85
C ASP A 21 1.03 9.66 -13.63
N PRO A 22 1.63 10.60 -14.39
CA PRO A 22 2.95 11.11 -14.08
C PRO A 22 2.91 11.93 -12.78
N PRO A 23 3.96 11.90 -11.93
CA PRO A 23 3.98 12.69 -10.71
C PRO A 23 3.78 14.20 -10.94
N SER A 24 4.17 14.71 -12.11
CA SER A 24 4.05 16.09 -12.55
C SER A 24 2.66 16.47 -13.09
N LYS A 25 1.68 15.55 -13.10
CA LYS A 25 0.34 15.77 -13.68
C LYS A 25 -0.34 17.07 -13.25
N ALA A 26 -0.19 17.47 -11.99
CA ALA A 26 -0.80 18.70 -11.47
C ALA A 26 -0.36 19.97 -12.21
N LEU A 27 0.83 19.95 -12.83
CA LEU A 27 1.40 21.07 -13.57
C LEU A 27 0.91 21.13 -15.02
N ASP A 28 0.53 19.98 -15.60
CA ASP A 28 -0.05 19.89 -16.94
C ASP A 28 -0.97 18.67 -17.07
N ILE A 29 -2.26 18.92 -16.87
CA ILE A 29 -3.31 17.91 -16.97
C ILE A 29 -3.58 17.54 -18.43
N ALA A 30 -3.28 18.39 -19.41
CA ALA A 30 -3.70 18.19 -20.80
C ALA A 30 -2.87 17.11 -21.50
N THR A 31 -1.57 17.02 -21.22
CA THR A 31 -0.64 16.12 -21.91
C THR A 31 -0.18 14.93 -21.06
N HIS A 32 -0.80 14.69 -19.90
CA HIS A 32 -0.33 13.68 -18.94
C HIS A 32 -0.30 12.25 -19.49
N GLY A 33 -1.19 11.89 -20.43
CA GLY A 33 -1.20 10.56 -21.05
C GLY A 33 0.05 10.26 -21.87
N GLU A 34 0.51 11.21 -22.69
CA GLU A 34 1.75 11.08 -23.48
C GLU A 34 2.99 10.91 -22.58
N ARG A 35 2.93 11.50 -21.38
CA ARG A 35 3.99 11.42 -20.37
C ARG A 35 3.96 10.11 -19.62
N ALA A 36 2.78 9.55 -19.36
CA ALA A 36 2.65 8.22 -18.78
C ALA A 36 3.34 7.17 -19.67
N ASP A 37 3.18 7.23 -21.00
CA ASP A 37 3.82 6.29 -21.94
C ASP A 37 5.33 6.14 -21.73
N ALA A 38 6.04 7.25 -21.43
CA ALA A 38 7.47 7.22 -21.14
C ALA A 38 7.76 6.38 -19.87
N ALA A 39 6.97 6.59 -18.82
CA ALA A 39 7.09 5.83 -17.58
C ALA A 39 6.78 4.34 -17.78
N PHE A 40 5.78 4.00 -18.60
CA PHE A 40 5.47 2.60 -18.96
C PHE A 40 6.64 1.93 -19.69
N ARG A 41 7.24 2.59 -20.69
CA ARG A 41 8.39 2.05 -21.42
C ARG A 41 9.59 1.83 -20.50
N GLN A 42 9.90 2.80 -19.64
CA GLN A 42 11.00 2.69 -18.68
C GLN A 42 10.76 1.58 -17.64
N ALA A 43 9.50 1.34 -17.28
CA ALA A 43 9.11 0.23 -16.43
C ALA A 43 9.20 -1.15 -17.12
N GLY A 44 9.31 -1.19 -18.45
CA GLY A 44 9.49 -2.41 -19.25
C GLY A 44 8.22 -2.93 -19.93
N PHE A 45 7.17 -2.13 -20.05
CA PHE A 45 5.98 -2.48 -20.85
C PHE A 45 6.30 -2.41 -22.35
N ILE A 46 5.61 -3.25 -23.12
CA ILE A 46 5.63 -3.18 -24.59
C ILE A 46 4.55 -2.21 -25.09
N ASP A 47 4.83 -1.47 -26.16
CA ASP A 47 3.94 -0.41 -26.68
C ASP A 47 2.50 -0.88 -26.97
N THR A 48 2.34 -2.14 -27.38
CA THR A 48 1.02 -2.74 -27.70
C THR A 48 0.13 -2.96 -26.47
N GLU A 49 0.70 -2.96 -25.27
CA GLU A 49 -0.03 -3.14 -24.01
C GLU A 49 -0.35 -1.80 -23.31
N VAL A 50 0.45 -0.74 -23.54
CA VAL A 50 0.37 0.53 -22.80
C VAL A 50 -1.02 1.16 -22.84
N GLY A 51 -1.60 1.36 -24.03
CA GLY A 51 -2.89 2.04 -24.16
C GLY A 51 -4.03 1.32 -23.42
N LYS A 52 -4.09 -0.02 -23.51
CA LYS A 52 -5.14 -0.80 -22.81
C LYS A 52 -5.05 -0.68 -21.30
N TYR A 53 -3.81 -0.70 -20.80
CA TYR A 53 -3.54 -0.57 -19.37
C TYR A 53 -3.83 0.85 -18.86
N PHE A 54 -3.47 1.85 -19.64
CA PHE A 54 -3.74 3.25 -19.34
C PHE A 54 -5.25 3.53 -19.25
N ASP A 55 -6.03 3.14 -20.26
CA ASP A 55 -7.47 3.42 -20.30
C ASP A 55 -8.21 2.83 -19.09
N TYR A 56 -7.88 1.59 -18.72
CA TYR A 56 -8.46 0.93 -17.56
C TYR A 56 -8.07 1.63 -16.24
N ALA A 57 -6.81 2.03 -16.13
CA ALA A 57 -6.30 2.69 -14.94
C ALA A 57 -6.83 4.13 -14.79
N ASP A 58 -6.99 4.90 -15.87
CA ASP A 58 -7.58 6.25 -15.80
C ASP A 58 -9.07 6.20 -15.44
N GLU A 59 -9.83 5.23 -15.97
CA GLU A 59 -11.22 5.02 -15.53
C GLU A 59 -11.26 4.69 -14.03
N THR A 60 -10.33 3.85 -13.56
CA THR A 60 -10.20 3.46 -12.16
C THR A 60 -9.85 4.67 -11.28
N ALA A 61 -8.86 5.45 -11.69
CA ALA A 61 -8.38 6.63 -11.00
C ALA A 61 -9.45 7.71 -10.85
N ALA A 62 -10.28 7.90 -11.89
CA ALA A 62 -11.33 8.90 -11.86
C ALA A 62 -12.36 8.68 -10.73
N THR A 63 -12.56 7.43 -10.30
CA THR A 63 -13.61 7.05 -9.32
C THR A 63 -13.07 6.57 -7.97
N ALA A 64 -11.75 6.51 -7.80
CA ALA A 64 -11.10 5.98 -6.59
C ALA A 64 -11.17 6.91 -5.38
N ASP A 65 -10.63 8.13 -5.51
CA ASP A 65 -10.44 9.09 -4.40
C ASP A 65 -10.92 10.51 -4.72
N ARG A 66 -11.62 10.69 -5.85
CA ARG A 66 -12.14 12.00 -6.30
C ARG A 66 -13.62 12.16 -5.98
N LEU A 67 -13.99 13.38 -5.59
CA LEU A 67 -15.40 13.77 -5.56
C LEU A 67 -15.96 13.84 -7.00
N PRO A 68 -17.27 13.60 -7.19
CA PRO A 68 -17.94 13.75 -8.47
C PRO A 68 -18.08 15.25 -8.82
N PHE A 69 -16.96 15.87 -9.17
CA PHE A 69 -16.90 17.25 -9.63
C PHE A 69 -17.44 17.38 -11.06
N PRO A 70 -17.90 18.58 -11.46
CA PRO A 70 -18.20 18.86 -12.85
C PRO A 70 -17.01 18.51 -13.75
N SER A 71 -17.30 17.94 -14.91
CA SER A 71 -16.28 17.72 -15.95
C SER A 71 -15.65 19.05 -16.31
N SER A 72 -14.34 19.17 -16.11
CA SER A 72 -13.58 20.40 -16.39
C SER A 72 -13.73 20.84 -17.83
N ARG A 73 -13.77 19.89 -18.77
CA ARG A 73 -13.98 20.14 -20.19
C ARG A 73 -15.40 20.62 -20.48
N LEU A 74 -16.42 19.93 -19.97
CA LEU A 74 -17.82 20.25 -20.28
C LEU A 74 -18.29 21.54 -19.58
N ALA A 75 -17.83 21.77 -18.36
CA ALA A 75 -18.17 22.95 -17.55
C ALA A 75 -17.20 24.13 -17.77
N ALA A 76 -16.21 23.99 -18.66
CA ALA A 76 -15.15 24.98 -18.90
C ALA A 76 -14.42 25.44 -17.62
N LEU A 77 -14.29 24.56 -16.62
CA LEU A 77 -13.63 24.85 -15.35
C LEU A 77 -12.15 24.54 -15.42
N ARG A 78 -11.32 25.42 -14.85
CA ARG A 78 -9.88 25.22 -14.71
C ARG A 78 -9.46 25.52 -13.27
N CYS A 79 -8.63 24.64 -12.72
CA CYS A 79 -7.96 24.85 -11.44
C CYS A 79 -6.48 24.57 -11.65
N ALA A 80 -5.69 25.62 -11.81
CA ALA A 80 -4.25 25.51 -11.97
C ALA A 80 -3.59 25.30 -10.60
N PHE A 81 -2.55 24.48 -10.55
CA PHE A 81 -1.70 24.33 -9.38
C PHE A 81 -0.31 24.92 -9.69
N ASP A 82 0.14 25.84 -8.84
CA ASP A 82 1.46 26.47 -8.95
C ASP A 82 2.33 26.21 -7.71
N GLY A 83 1.77 25.58 -6.68
CA GLY A 83 2.46 25.28 -5.44
C GLY A 83 2.68 26.49 -4.53
N ILE A 84 2.36 27.72 -4.94
CA ILE A 84 2.53 28.94 -4.13
C ILE A 84 1.18 29.56 -3.80
N ARG A 85 0.42 30.00 -4.81
CA ARG A 85 -0.91 30.61 -4.65
C ARG A 85 -1.96 29.53 -4.47
N ASN A 86 -1.89 28.47 -5.28
CA ASN A 86 -2.62 27.24 -5.05
C ASN A 86 -1.62 26.19 -4.55
N ALA A 87 -1.42 26.18 -3.23
CA ALA A 87 -0.47 25.33 -2.55
C ALA A 87 -1.11 24.02 -2.06
N PHE A 88 -0.26 23.03 -1.80
CA PHE A 88 -0.66 21.82 -1.08
C PHE A 88 -1.25 22.18 0.29
N ARG A 89 -2.25 21.46 0.75
CA ARG A 89 -2.94 21.71 2.02
C ARG A 89 -2.76 20.53 2.95
N HIS A 90 -2.43 20.80 4.21
CA HIS A 90 -2.34 19.76 5.21
C HIS A 90 -3.69 19.04 5.37
N PRO A 91 -3.79 17.71 5.24
CA PRO A 91 -5.08 17.01 5.23
C PRO A 91 -5.85 17.11 6.55
N LEU A 92 -5.17 17.30 7.69
CA LEU A 92 -5.85 17.36 9.00
C LEU A 92 -6.36 18.76 9.39
N ASN A 93 -5.72 19.83 8.96
CA ASN A 93 -6.04 21.19 9.44
C ASN A 93 -6.20 22.22 8.31
N GLY A 94 -5.99 21.82 7.04
CA GLY A 94 -6.15 22.67 5.86
C GLY A 94 -5.08 23.75 5.68
N THR A 95 -4.07 23.81 6.56
CA THR A 95 -2.98 24.79 6.48
C THR A 95 -2.24 24.65 5.15
N PRO A 96 -2.08 25.73 4.37
CA PRO A 96 -1.34 25.68 3.13
C PRO A 96 0.17 25.50 3.37
N PHE A 97 0.82 24.71 2.53
CA PHE A 97 2.26 24.51 2.44
C PHE A 97 2.78 25.03 1.10
N PRO A 98 3.04 26.34 1.01
CA PRO A 98 3.56 26.92 -0.22
C PRO A 98 5.01 26.46 -0.47
N PHE A 99 5.32 26.20 -1.73
CA PHE A 99 6.69 26.00 -2.19
C PHE A 99 7.48 27.30 -2.06
N HIS A 100 8.80 27.17 -1.92
CA HIS A 100 9.69 28.33 -1.92
C HIS A 100 9.73 29.00 -3.29
N GLU A 101 9.57 28.21 -4.35
CA GLU A 101 9.54 28.65 -5.74
C GLU A 101 8.72 27.69 -6.62
N GLU A 102 8.07 28.24 -7.64
CA GLU A 102 7.36 27.46 -8.67
C GLU A 102 8.36 26.65 -9.51
N PHE A 103 7.89 25.60 -10.17
CA PHE A 103 8.69 24.97 -11.22
C PHE A 103 8.88 25.96 -12.37
N THR A 104 10.13 26.15 -12.81
CA THR A 104 10.44 27.05 -13.93
C THR A 104 9.65 26.68 -15.19
N THR A 105 9.58 25.39 -15.47
CA THR A 105 8.76 24.83 -16.54
C THR A 105 8.23 23.45 -16.14
N VAL A 106 7.20 22.98 -16.85
CA VAL A 106 6.65 21.65 -16.64
C VAL A 106 7.65 20.57 -17.04
N GLU A 107 8.46 20.82 -18.07
CA GLU A 107 9.52 19.93 -18.55
C GLU A 107 10.58 19.67 -17.47
N THR A 108 10.86 20.69 -16.63
CA THR A 108 11.81 20.53 -15.52
C THR A 108 11.31 19.52 -14.48
N ALA A 109 10.02 19.55 -14.16
CA ALA A 109 9.42 18.58 -13.26
C ALA A 109 9.41 17.17 -13.88
N PHE A 110 9.05 17.08 -15.16
CA PHE A 110 9.01 15.82 -15.91
C PHE A 110 10.40 15.18 -16.07
N GLU A 111 11.44 15.97 -16.33
CA GLU A 111 12.81 15.48 -16.33
C GLU A 111 13.21 14.97 -14.94
N GLY A 112 12.85 15.70 -13.88
CA GLY A 112 13.11 15.31 -12.50
C GLY A 112 12.51 13.95 -12.13
N GLU A 113 11.25 13.69 -12.47
CA GLU A 113 10.60 12.40 -12.18
C GLU A 113 11.09 11.25 -13.07
N ASN A 114 11.33 11.47 -14.37
CA ASN A 114 11.79 10.40 -15.26
C ASN A 114 13.22 9.96 -14.96
N THR A 115 14.11 10.93 -14.70
CA THR A 115 15.51 10.62 -14.37
C THR A 115 15.65 9.89 -13.03
N THR A 116 14.63 9.95 -12.17
CA THR A 116 14.59 9.30 -10.86
C THR A 116 13.75 8.02 -10.82
N GLN A 117 13.04 7.69 -11.90
CA GLN A 117 12.24 6.47 -12.00
C GLN A 117 13.16 5.23 -11.96
N PRO A 118 12.90 4.26 -11.06
CA PRO A 118 13.79 3.12 -10.85
C PRO A 118 13.76 2.17 -12.05
N ALA A 119 14.91 1.99 -12.70
CA ALA A 119 15.12 1.01 -13.75
C ALA A 119 15.97 -0.15 -13.23
N LEU A 120 15.32 -1.30 -12.98
CA LEU A 120 16.03 -2.53 -12.60
C LEU A 120 16.79 -3.09 -13.80
N THR A 121 18.04 -3.51 -13.59
CA THR A 121 18.87 -4.04 -14.68
C THR A 121 18.39 -5.42 -15.14
N ASP A 122 18.47 -5.68 -16.45
CA ASP A 122 18.07 -6.97 -17.04
C ASP A 122 18.84 -8.15 -16.44
N SER A 123 20.14 -7.96 -16.16
CA SER A 123 20.97 -8.97 -15.50
C SER A 123 20.46 -9.30 -14.10
N SER A 124 20.04 -8.30 -13.33
CA SER A 124 19.50 -8.53 -11.98
C SER A 124 18.10 -9.15 -12.01
N LEU A 125 17.27 -8.79 -12.98
CA LEU A 125 15.96 -9.40 -13.19
C LEU A 125 16.06 -10.86 -13.63
N ALA A 126 17.12 -11.24 -14.35
CA ALA A 126 17.40 -12.62 -14.71
C ALA A 126 17.69 -13.53 -13.50
N ASN A 127 18.06 -12.97 -12.34
CA ASN A 127 18.25 -13.73 -11.10
C ASN A 127 16.92 -14.15 -10.45
N LEU A 128 15.79 -13.63 -10.93
CA LEU A 128 14.47 -13.94 -10.38
C LEU A 128 13.86 -15.16 -11.07
N PRO A 129 13.14 -16.03 -10.33
CA PRO A 129 12.82 -17.39 -10.77
C PRO A 129 11.85 -17.46 -11.95
N ASN A 130 10.99 -16.46 -12.14
CA ASN A 130 9.97 -16.45 -13.18
C ASN A 130 9.53 -15.02 -13.52
N ASP A 131 8.69 -14.88 -14.55
CA ASP A 131 8.22 -13.57 -15.02
C ASP A 131 7.37 -12.84 -13.99
N THR A 132 6.56 -13.57 -13.23
CA THR A 132 5.77 -13.01 -12.13
C THR A 132 6.64 -12.35 -11.07
N ALA A 133 7.75 -12.99 -10.69
CA ALA A 133 8.72 -12.42 -9.76
C ALA A 133 9.40 -11.17 -10.34
N ARG A 134 9.68 -11.14 -11.64
CA ARG A 134 10.26 -9.97 -12.32
C ARG A 134 9.29 -8.78 -12.32
N TRP A 135 8.02 -8.98 -12.68
CA TRP A 135 7.02 -7.92 -12.65
C TRP A 135 6.72 -7.45 -11.23
N ARG A 136 6.67 -8.35 -10.26
CA ARG A 136 6.59 -7.98 -8.84
C ARG A 136 7.78 -7.13 -8.41
N ALA A 137 9.00 -7.49 -8.81
CA ALA A 137 10.19 -6.70 -8.49
C ALA A 137 10.15 -5.30 -9.12
N ARG A 138 9.73 -5.19 -10.38
CA ARG A 138 9.51 -3.90 -11.05
C ARG A 138 8.49 -3.07 -10.27
N PHE A 139 7.35 -3.65 -9.91
CA PHE A 139 6.32 -2.98 -9.12
C PHE A 139 6.83 -2.48 -7.76
N PHE A 140 7.46 -3.37 -7.00
CA PHE A 140 8.03 -3.07 -5.69
C PHE A 140 9.07 -1.94 -5.76
N ALA A 141 9.95 -1.97 -6.76
CA ALA A 141 10.94 -0.92 -6.97
C ALA A 141 10.29 0.45 -7.24
N HIS A 142 9.29 0.50 -8.13
CA HIS A 142 8.56 1.75 -8.43
C HIS A 142 7.83 2.30 -7.21
N TRP A 143 7.07 1.46 -6.50
CA TRP A 143 6.32 1.87 -5.31
C TRP A 143 7.24 2.34 -4.16
N ARG A 144 8.38 1.65 -3.96
CA ARG A 144 9.28 1.89 -2.84
C ARG A 144 10.25 3.04 -3.08
N LEU A 145 10.79 3.16 -4.29
CA LEU A 145 11.98 3.98 -4.55
C LEU A 145 11.67 5.25 -5.35
N TRP A 146 10.72 5.22 -6.27
CA TRP A 146 10.44 6.36 -7.13
C TRP A 146 10.05 7.63 -6.35
N PRO A 147 9.13 7.57 -5.36
CA PRO A 147 8.81 8.75 -4.58
C PRO A 147 10.03 9.30 -3.82
N ARG A 148 10.87 8.41 -3.27
CA ARG A 148 12.10 8.77 -2.53
C ARG A 148 13.10 9.48 -3.44
N HIS A 149 13.41 8.88 -4.59
CA HIS A 149 14.36 9.46 -5.53
C HIS A 149 13.85 10.80 -6.09
N ALA A 150 12.56 10.88 -6.43
CA ALA A 150 11.93 12.11 -6.91
C ALA A 150 12.02 13.23 -5.87
N MET A 151 11.64 12.97 -4.61
CA MET A 151 11.71 14.01 -3.56
C MET A 151 13.14 14.41 -3.18
N GLN A 152 14.10 13.49 -3.29
CA GLN A 152 15.52 13.79 -3.05
C GLN A 152 16.12 14.65 -4.18
N LYS A 153 15.62 14.47 -5.41
CA LYS A 153 15.98 15.31 -6.57
C LYS A 153 15.35 16.70 -6.45
N ASP A 154 14.07 16.76 -6.07
CA ASP A 154 13.33 17.99 -5.86
C ASP A 154 12.20 17.76 -4.84
N TYR A 155 12.25 18.45 -3.70
CA TYR A 155 11.28 18.27 -2.62
C TYR A 155 9.84 18.57 -3.05
N ARG A 156 9.64 19.42 -4.06
CA ARG A 156 8.31 19.82 -4.55
C ARG A 156 7.56 18.65 -5.16
N LEU A 157 8.28 17.67 -5.74
CA LEU A 157 7.68 16.44 -6.26
C LEU A 157 7.00 15.60 -5.17
N ALA A 158 7.33 15.78 -3.89
CA ALA A 158 6.63 15.11 -2.79
C ALA A 158 5.20 15.62 -2.58
N PHE A 159 4.93 16.88 -2.97
CA PHE A 159 3.73 17.63 -2.62
C PHE A 159 2.88 18.02 -3.84
N LEU A 160 3.21 17.55 -5.04
CA LEU A 160 2.32 17.68 -6.19
C LEU A 160 1.03 16.89 -5.91
N PRO A 161 -0.14 17.55 -5.93
CA PRO A 161 -1.39 16.91 -5.56
C PRO A 161 -1.93 16.01 -6.67
N ALA A 162 -2.71 15.01 -6.31
CA ALA A 162 -3.43 14.20 -7.30
C ALA A 162 -4.61 14.94 -7.95
N ASP A 163 -5.19 15.89 -7.21
CA ASP A 163 -6.29 16.73 -7.66
C ASP A 163 -6.00 18.19 -7.31
N THR A 164 -5.87 19.05 -8.32
CA THR A 164 -5.56 20.47 -8.13
C THR A 164 -6.67 21.24 -7.42
N ARG A 165 -7.91 20.72 -7.41
CA ARG A 165 -9.09 21.31 -6.78
C ARG A 165 -9.15 21.00 -5.29
N ILE A 166 -8.65 19.84 -4.87
CA ILE A 166 -8.52 19.42 -3.48
C ILE A 166 -7.05 19.00 -3.25
N PRO A 167 -6.12 19.94 -3.10
CA PRO A 167 -4.70 19.63 -3.05
C PRO A 167 -4.26 19.15 -1.66
N ASP A 168 -4.93 18.15 -1.09
CA ASP A 168 -4.71 17.66 0.28
C ASP A 168 -4.02 16.28 0.38
N HIS A 169 -3.87 15.59 -0.75
CA HIS A 169 -3.12 14.35 -0.87
C HIS A 169 -2.24 14.37 -2.12
N SER A 170 -1.06 13.79 -2.00
CA SER A 170 -0.08 13.77 -3.08
C SER A 170 -0.46 12.76 -4.16
N ILE A 171 0.05 12.99 -5.37
CA ILE A 171 -0.08 12.06 -6.50
C ILE A 171 0.41 10.65 -6.15
N TRP A 172 1.43 10.53 -5.30
CA TRP A 172 1.95 9.23 -4.83
C TRP A 172 0.93 8.43 -4.02
N THR A 173 0.09 9.12 -3.24
CA THR A 173 -0.98 8.48 -2.47
C THR A 173 -2.08 8.00 -3.41
N HIS A 174 -2.45 8.84 -4.37
CA HIS A 174 -3.42 8.49 -5.41
C HIS A 174 -2.99 7.27 -6.22
N MET A 175 -1.78 7.28 -6.79
CA MET A 175 -1.21 6.14 -7.53
C MET A 175 -1.22 4.85 -6.69
N GLN A 176 -0.95 4.95 -5.38
CA GLN A 176 -1.03 3.82 -4.46
C GLN A 176 -2.46 3.28 -4.32
N VAL A 177 -3.46 4.16 -4.13
CA VAL A 177 -4.87 3.76 -4.02
C VAL A 177 -5.36 3.11 -5.31
N VAL A 178 -5.06 3.70 -6.47
CA VAL A 178 -5.45 3.16 -7.78
C VAL A 178 -4.81 1.78 -8.01
N SER A 179 -3.54 1.60 -7.64
CA SER A 179 -2.85 0.30 -7.71
C SER A 179 -3.42 -0.75 -6.75
N ALA A 180 -3.83 -0.34 -5.54
CA ALA A 180 -4.45 -1.24 -4.58
C ALA A 180 -5.81 -1.74 -5.09
N LEU A 181 -6.63 -0.84 -5.65
CA LEU A 181 -7.92 -1.16 -6.25
C LEU A 181 -7.80 -2.01 -7.51
N ALA A 182 -6.78 -1.76 -8.35
CA ALA A 182 -6.47 -2.60 -9.51
C ALA A 182 -6.18 -4.07 -9.10
N GLY A 183 -5.66 -4.28 -7.88
CA GLY A 183 -5.50 -5.62 -7.31
C GLY A 183 -6.81 -6.32 -6.97
N CYS A 184 -7.92 -5.59 -6.83
CA CYS A 184 -9.24 -6.07 -6.39
C CYS A 184 -10.23 -6.31 -7.54
N VAL A 185 -9.75 -6.27 -8.78
CA VAL A 185 -10.56 -6.46 -9.99
C VAL A 185 -10.88 -7.94 -10.17
N GLY A 186 -12.17 -8.28 -10.19
CA GLY A 186 -12.64 -9.63 -10.45
C GLY A 186 -12.52 -10.05 -11.92
N PRO A 187 -12.79 -11.33 -12.24
CA PRO A 187 -12.84 -11.83 -13.62
C PRO A 187 -13.87 -11.10 -14.50
N ASP A 188 -14.91 -10.56 -13.87
CA ASP A 188 -15.96 -9.74 -14.46
C ASP A 188 -15.54 -8.29 -14.75
N LYS A 189 -14.27 -7.94 -14.49
CA LYS A 189 -13.71 -6.58 -14.63
C LYS A 189 -14.34 -5.53 -13.71
N VAL A 190 -15.04 -5.97 -12.66
CA VAL A 190 -15.62 -5.12 -11.61
C VAL A 190 -14.74 -5.19 -10.37
N TRP A 191 -14.75 -4.14 -9.55
CA TRP A 191 -14.06 -4.16 -8.26
C TRP A 191 -14.87 -4.94 -7.25
N HIS A 192 -14.18 -5.87 -6.59
CA HIS A 192 -14.68 -6.57 -5.41
C HIS A 192 -13.70 -6.38 -4.25
N PRO A 193 -13.53 -5.16 -3.73
CA PRO A 193 -12.61 -4.87 -2.64
C PRO A 193 -13.27 -5.17 -1.29
N ALA A 194 -12.44 -5.51 -0.32
CA ALA A 194 -12.80 -5.64 1.07
C ALA A 194 -11.72 -4.99 1.95
N PHE A 195 -12.13 -4.45 3.08
CA PHE A 195 -11.19 -4.10 4.15
C PHE A 195 -10.80 -5.36 4.92
N LEU A 196 -9.49 -5.60 5.03
CA LEU A 196 -8.92 -6.59 5.94
C LEU A 196 -8.24 -5.85 7.10
N LYS A 197 -8.84 -5.93 8.28
CA LYS A 197 -8.23 -5.48 9.53
C LYS A 197 -7.63 -6.69 10.25
N PHE A 198 -6.40 -6.56 10.70
CA PHE A 198 -5.69 -7.60 11.44
C PHE A 198 -5.08 -7.04 12.72
N GLN A 199 -5.04 -7.84 13.77
CA GLN A 199 -4.43 -7.48 15.05
C GLN A 199 -3.61 -8.64 15.62
N LEU A 200 -2.35 -8.32 15.94
CA LEU A 200 -1.40 -9.15 16.68
C LEU A 200 -1.52 -8.82 18.18
N GLY A 201 -1.65 -9.83 19.01
CA GLY A 201 -1.61 -9.70 20.46
C GLY A 201 -1.04 -10.96 21.13
N PRO A 202 -0.91 -10.94 22.47
CA PRO A 202 -1.10 -9.80 23.37
C PRO A 202 0.05 -8.78 23.28
N VAL A 203 -0.24 -7.49 23.48
CA VAL A 203 0.79 -6.42 23.42
C VAL A 203 1.11 -5.86 24.78
N GLN A 204 0.10 -5.32 25.48
CA GLN A 204 0.31 -4.61 26.74
C GLN A 204 0.83 -5.53 27.83
N GLU A 205 0.20 -6.69 28.03
CA GLU A 205 0.62 -7.68 29.02
C GLU A 205 2.03 -8.23 28.74
N PHE A 206 2.39 -8.37 27.46
CA PHE A 206 3.71 -8.86 27.07
C PHE A 206 4.82 -7.84 27.36
N ILE A 207 4.61 -6.59 26.93
CA ILE A 207 5.56 -5.50 27.14
C ILE A 207 5.70 -5.17 28.65
N ALA A 208 4.59 -5.19 29.39
CA ALA A 208 4.58 -4.91 30.83
C ALA A 208 5.30 -5.98 31.68
N ALA A 209 5.52 -7.18 31.14
CA ALA A 209 6.25 -8.24 31.84
C ALA A 209 7.77 -8.03 31.88
N ALA A 210 8.29 -7.01 31.17
CA ALA A 210 9.70 -6.67 31.13
C ALA A 210 10.26 -6.29 32.51
N ARG A 211 11.44 -6.81 32.87
CA ARG A 211 12.15 -6.49 34.13
C ARG A 211 13.33 -5.53 33.94
N SER A 212 13.70 -5.27 32.69
CA SER A 212 14.77 -4.35 32.30
C SER A 212 14.40 -3.57 31.04
N ILE A 213 15.12 -2.46 30.76
CA ILE A 213 14.96 -1.70 29.51
C ILE A 213 15.26 -2.58 28.29
N ARG A 214 16.20 -3.52 28.42
CA ARG A 214 16.53 -4.47 27.36
C ARG A 214 15.34 -5.40 27.08
N ASP A 215 14.70 -5.94 28.11
CA ASP A 215 13.52 -6.79 27.93
C ASP A 215 12.36 -6.01 27.31
N LEU A 216 12.17 -4.76 27.74
CA LEU A 216 11.16 -3.86 27.20
C LEU A 216 11.37 -3.64 25.70
N TRP A 217 12.59 -3.25 25.32
CA TRP A 217 12.97 -3.05 23.92
C TRP A 217 12.85 -4.34 23.10
N SER A 218 13.34 -5.47 23.61
CA SER A 218 13.27 -6.76 22.92
C SER A 218 11.83 -7.23 22.72
N GLY A 219 10.95 -7.01 23.69
CA GLY A 219 9.53 -7.30 23.57
C GLY A 219 8.85 -6.47 22.48
N SER A 220 9.08 -5.15 22.46
CA SER A 220 8.58 -4.27 21.39
C SER A 220 9.15 -4.64 20.02
N TYR A 221 10.45 -4.93 19.95
CA TYR A 221 11.12 -5.34 18.72
C TYR A 221 10.57 -6.64 18.16
N LEU A 222 10.37 -7.64 19.00
CA LEU A 222 9.79 -8.92 18.60
C LEU A 222 8.39 -8.75 18.00
N LEU A 223 7.53 -7.92 18.61
CA LEU A 223 6.19 -7.67 18.08
C LEU A 223 6.23 -6.97 16.71
N SER A 224 7.07 -5.95 16.55
CA SER A 224 7.24 -5.28 15.26
C SER A 224 7.86 -6.20 14.20
N TRP A 225 8.79 -7.08 14.58
CA TRP A 225 9.38 -8.09 13.70
C TRP A 225 8.36 -9.12 13.22
N LEU A 226 7.55 -9.67 14.13
CA LEU A 226 6.46 -10.59 13.79
C LEU A 226 5.45 -9.91 12.86
N MET A 227 5.09 -8.65 13.13
CA MET A 227 4.22 -7.88 12.24
C MET A 227 4.85 -7.70 10.85
N ALA A 228 6.14 -7.38 10.77
CA ALA A 228 6.86 -7.28 9.51
C ALA A 228 6.84 -8.60 8.72
N ALA A 229 6.98 -9.75 9.38
CA ALA A 229 6.87 -11.07 8.74
C ALA A 229 5.48 -11.28 8.11
N GLY A 230 4.41 -10.95 8.85
CA GLY A 230 3.04 -11.01 8.35
C GLY A 230 2.78 -10.05 7.17
N LEU A 231 3.18 -8.78 7.30
CA LEU A 231 3.03 -7.78 6.25
C LEU A 231 3.86 -8.10 5.00
N LYS A 232 5.07 -8.67 5.18
CA LYS A 232 5.86 -9.21 4.08
C LYS A 232 5.07 -10.28 3.33
N LYS A 233 4.43 -11.22 4.05
CA LYS A 233 3.59 -12.24 3.40
C LYS A 233 2.39 -11.66 2.66
N LEU A 234 1.70 -10.68 3.24
CA LEU A 234 0.60 -9.99 2.56
C LEU A 234 1.07 -9.28 1.29
N SER A 235 2.15 -8.49 1.41
CA SER A 235 2.71 -7.73 0.28
C SER A 235 3.22 -8.63 -0.84
N GLU A 236 3.69 -9.84 -0.52
CA GLU A 236 4.08 -10.84 -1.50
C GLU A 236 2.90 -11.21 -2.41
N LEU A 237 1.68 -11.26 -1.86
CA LEU A 237 0.46 -11.77 -2.51
C LEU A 237 -0.33 -10.67 -3.21
N VAL A 238 -0.43 -9.48 -2.63
CA VAL A 238 -1.30 -8.40 -3.13
C VAL A 238 -0.60 -7.05 -3.35
N GLY A 239 0.69 -6.97 -3.04
CA GLY A 239 1.49 -5.75 -3.10
C GLY A 239 1.49 -4.96 -1.78
N PRO A 240 2.56 -4.20 -1.49
CA PRO A 240 2.66 -3.41 -0.26
C PRO A 240 1.76 -2.16 -0.26
N ASP A 241 1.38 -1.69 -1.45
CA ASP A 241 0.43 -0.59 -1.66
C ASP A 241 -0.98 -0.87 -1.13
N ALA A 242 -1.36 -2.16 -1.06
CA ALA A 242 -2.64 -2.61 -0.53
C ALA A 242 -2.81 -2.29 0.98
N VAL A 243 -1.72 -2.05 1.71
CA VAL A 243 -1.76 -1.73 3.13
C VAL A 243 -1.98 -0.23 3.31
N ILE A 244 -3.15 0.14 3.85
CA ILE A 244 -3.51 1.51 4.18
C ILE A 244 -2.77 1.95 5.44
N PHE A 245 -2.76 1.10 6.46
CA PHE A 245 -2.12 1.37 7.74
C PHE A 245 -1.43 0.12 8.28
N PRO A 246 -0.18 0.21 8.78
CA PRO A 246 0.72 1.36 8.64
C PRO A 246 1.14 1.55 7.17
N ASN A 247 1.60 2.75 6.80
CA ASN A 247 2.25 2.94 5.50
C ASN A 247 3.57 2.16 5.48
N LEU A 248 3.73 1.23 4.55
CA LEU A 248 4.92 0.37 4.46
C LEU A 248 6.13 1.02 3.78
N ARG A 249 5.96 2.20 3.16
CA ARG A 249 7.06 2.92 2.52
C ARG A 249 8.03 3.46 3.56
N GLU A 250 9.33 3.34 3.29
CA GLU A 250 10.42 3.74 4.22
C GLU A 250 10.35 3.06 5.60
N GLN A 251 9.93 1.80 5.67
CA GLN A 251 9.91 1.03 6.92
C GLN A 251 11.12 0.06 7.00
N PRO A 252 12.15 0.33 7.83
CA PRO A 252 13.38 -0.46 7.87
C PRO A 252 13.16 -1.96 8.09
N LEU A 253 12.32 -2.34 9.07
CA LEU A 253 12.04 -3.75 9.36
C LEU A 253 11.31 -4.45 8.22
N PHE A 254 10.39 -3.76 7.55
CA PHE A 254 9.69 -4.32 6.40
C PHE A 254 10.66 -4.56 5.23
N ASP A 255 11.52 -3.59 4.93
CA ASP A 255 12.57 -3.74 3.91
C ASP A 255 13.55 -4.87 4.28
N LEU A 256 13.89 -5.02 5.57
CA LEU A 256 14.77 -6.09 6.06
C LEU A 256 14.17 -7.48 5.82
N HIS A 257 12.87 -7.67 6.02
CA HIS A 257 12.18 -8.92 5.68
C HIS A 257 12.18 -9.24 4.18
N TRP A 258 12.38 -8.24 3.32
CA TRP A 258 12.50 -8.38 1.87
C TRP A 258 13.94 -8.46 1.37
N ARG A 259 14.94 -8.34 2.25
CA ARG A 259 16.35 -8.29 1.89
C ARG A 259 16.79 -9.46 1.01
N GLU A 260 16.71 -10.68 1.55
CA GLU A 260 17.17 -11.88 0.84
C GLU A 260 16.25 -12.26 -0.31
N ASP A 261 14.95 -12.01 -0.18
CA ASP A 261 13.96 -12.46 -1.15
C ASP A 261 13.88 -11.58 -2.39
N LEU A 262 14.21 -10.29 -2.25
CA LEU A 262 14.09 -9.30 -3.31
C LEU A 262 15.27 -8.33 -3.37
N TRP A 263 15.52 -7.54 -2.32
CA TRP A 263 16.38 -6.34 -2.42
C TRP A 263 17.85 -6.62 -2.68
N SER A 264 18.37 -7.76 -2.22
CA SER A 264 19.74 -8.19 -2.53
C SER A 264 19.89 -8.81 -3.93
N LYS A 265 18.77 -9.19 -4.58
CA LYS A 265 18.78 -9.88 -5.89
C LYS A 265 18.65 -8.93 -7.08
N VAL A 266 18.10 -7.73 -6.85
CA VAL A 266 17.88 -6.71 -7.88
C VAL A 266 18.79 -5.51 -7.69
N SER A 267 19.15 -4.83 -8.79
CA SER A 267 20.03 -3.65 -8.78
C SER A 267 19.50 -2.53 -9.67
N ILE A 268 19.80 -1.29 -9.29
CA ILE A 268 19.54 -0.09 -10.08
C ILE A 268 20.87 0.37 -10.66
N SER A 269 20.92 0.63 -11.97
CA SER A 269 22.12 1.12 -12.66
C SER A 269 23.36 0.21 -12.55
N GLY A 270 23.22 -1.04 -12.11
CA GLY A 270 24.22 -2.10 -12.19
C GLY A 270 25.40 -2.02 -11.20
N GLN A 271 25.45 -1.01 -10.32
CA GLN A 271 26.60 -0.80 -9.43
C GLN A 271 26.43 -1.38 -8.02
N ARG A 272 25.20 -1.36 -7.48
CA ARG A 272 24.86 -1.86 -6.14
C ARG A 272 23.49 -2.52 -6.16
N SER A 273 23.27 -3.47 -5.27
CA SER A 273 21.93 -4.02 -5.03
C SER A 273 20.99 -2.92 -4.51
N VAL A 274 19.68 -3.11 -4.67
CA VAL A 274 18.69 -2.20 -4.07
C VAL A 274 18.87 -2.14 -2.56
N TRP A 275 19.15 -3.27 -1.89
CA TRP A 275 19.39 -3.30 -0.45
C TRP A 275 20.49 -2.31 -0.03
N GLU A 276 21.62 -2.32 -0.72
CA GLU A 276 22.74 -1.42 -0.43
C GLU A 276 22.40 0.05 -0.74
N SER A 277 21.51 0.31 -1.71
CA SER A 277 21.08 1.67 -2.04
C SER A 277 20.06 2.25 -1.05
N LEU A 278 19.37 1.42 -0.25
CA LEU A 278 18.48 1.90 0.81
C LEU A 278 19.22 2.63 1.93
N GLN A 279 20.49 2.26 2.17
CA GLN A 279 21.38 2.87 3.16
C GLN A 279 20.79 2.87 4.58
N TRP A 280 20.17 1.77 4.99
CA TRP A 280 19.69 1.62 6.37
C TRP A 280 20.86 1.57 7.36
N GLU A 281 20.81 2.42 8.38
CA GLU A 281 21.75 2.38 9.49
C GLU A 281 21.31 1.33 10.52
N LEU A 282 22.26 0.85 11.33
CA LEU A 282 21.94 -0.14 12.37
C LEU A 282 20.85 0.37 13.34
N ARG A 283 20.85 1.66 13.67
CA ARG A 283 19.81 2.27 14.53
C ARG A 283 18.41 2.17 13.92
N ASP A 284 18.30 2.30 12.60
CA ASP A 284 17.02 2.26 11.90
C ASP A 284 16.46 0.83 11.95
N LEU A 285 17.36 -0.16 11.75
CA LEU A 285 17.04 -1.59 11.84
C LEU A 285 16.76 -2.07 13.25
N LEU A 286 17.19 -1.35 14.30
CA LEU A 286 16.93 -1.67 15.71
C LEU A 286 15.71 -0.94 16.29
N THR A 287 15.00 -0.15 15.49
CA THR A 287 13.84 0.63 15.94
C THR A 287 12.53 -0.16 15.69
N PRO A 288 11.76 -0.52 16.74
CA PRO A 288 10.44 -1.13 16.58
C PRO A 288 9.42 -0.11 16.07
N ASN A 289 9.22 -0.06 14.75
CA ASN A 289 8.47 0.97 14.04
C ASN A 289 7.09 0.50 13.53
N LEU A 290 6.78 -0.80 13.62
CA LEU A 290 5.50 -1.34 13.13
C LEU A 290 4.53 -1.60 14.30
N PRO A 291 3.29 -1.09 14.22
CA PRO A 291 2.25 -1.32 15.22
C PRO A 291 1.75 -2.76 15.18
N ASN A 292 0.93 -3.12 16.17
CA ASN A 292 0.34 -4.45 16.26
C ASN A 292 -0.99 -4.60 15.49
N VAL A 293 -1.39 -3.60 14.70
CA VAL A 293 -2.61 -3.61 13.90
C VAL A 293 -2.28 -3.15 12.50
N PHE A 294 -2.91 -3.76 11.49
CA PHE A 294 -2.91 -3.24 10.13
C PHE A 294 -4.31 -3.21 9.53
N LEU A 295 -4.49 -2.34 8.54
CA LEU A 295 -5.65 -2.25 7.68
C LEU A 295 -5.19 -2.30 6.22
N ALA A 296 -5.78 -3.17 5.43
CA ALA A 296 -5.51 -3.32 4.01
C ALA A 296 -6.80 -3.32 3.17
N VAL A 297 -6.69 -2.94 1.90
CA VAL A 297 -7.70 -3.19 0.86
C VAL A 297 -7.27 -4.41 0.08
N VAL A 298 -8.10 -5.44 0.04
CA VAL A 298 -7.81 -6.72 -0.59
C VAL A 298 -8.99 -7.22 -1.41
N PRO A 299 -8.80 -8.17 -2.34
CA PRO A 299 -9.92 -8.77 -3.06
C PRO A 299 -10.82 -9.55 -2.09
N ASP A 300 -12.12 -9.25 -2.08
CA ASP A 300 -13.12 -9.83 -1.18
C ASP A 300 -13.09 -11.36 -1.22
N ALA A 301 -13.14 -11.93 -2.42
CA ALA A 301 -13.13 -13.38 -2.66
C ALA A 301 -11.91 -14.11 -2.05
N HIS A 302 -10.83 -13.40 -1.73
CA HIS A 302 -9.59 -13.96 -1.19
C HIS A 302 -9.21 -13.40 0.18
N ALA A 303 -10.00 -12.48 0.75
CA ALA A 303 -9.63 -11.74 1.95
C ALA A 303 -9.35 -12.67 3.16
N ALA A 304 -10.17 -13.71 3.35
CA ALA A 304 -9.97 -14.70 4.41
C ALA A 304 -8.72 -15.57 4.20
N GLU A 305 -8.43 -15.98 2.96
CA GLU A 305 -7.22 -16.75 2.64
C GLU A 305 -5.96 -15.91 2.86
N LEU A 306 -5.99 -14.63 2.48
CA LEU A 306 -4.91 -13.68 2.73
C LEU A 306 -4.67 -13.50 4.24
N ALA A 307 -5.73 -13.32 5.01
CA ALA A 307 -5.64 -13.21 6.47
C ALA A 307 -5.01 -14.46 7.09
N GLN A 308 -5.42 -15.66 6.63
CA GLN A 308 -4.85 -16.91 7.11
C GLN A 308 -3.38 -17.08 6.69
N ALA A 309 -3.01 -16.66 5.48
CA ALA A 309 -1.61 -16.68 5.04
C ALA A 309 -0.72 -15.77 5.90
N VAL A 310 -1.24 -14.61 6.33
CA VAL A 310 -0.58 -13.73 7.29
C VAL A 310 -0.44 -14.40 8.67
N CYS A 311 -1.51 -15.02 9.18
CA CYS A 311 -1.46 -15.77 10.44
C CYS A 311 -0.36 -16.83 10.41
N ASN A 312 -0.34 -17.64 9.36
CA ASN A 312 0.63 -18.73 9.21
C ASN A 312 2.05 -18.18 9.16
N ALA A 313 2.31 -17.10 8.39
CA ALA A 313 3.65 -16.51 8.31
C ALA A 313 4.15 -15.99 9.67
N ILE A 314 3.26 -15.39 10.47
CA ILE A 314 3.60 -14.93 11.84
C ILE A 314 3.89 -16.13 12.75
N GLN A 315 3.05 -17.17 12.70
CA GLN A 315 3.22 -18.37 13.52
C GLN A 315 4.48 -19.16 13.16
N ASP A 316 4.79 -19.30 11.87
CA ASP A 316 5.99 -19.96 11.38
C ASP A 316 7.25 -19.22 11.83
N GLU A 317 7.24 -17.88 11.73
CA GLU A 317 8.35 -17.05 12.19
C GLU A 317 8.52 -17.12 13.72
N TRP A 318 7.41 -17.09 14.46
CA TRP A 318 7.41 -17.26 15.91
C TRP A 318 7.97 -18.62 16.35
N LYS A 319 7.57 -19.68 15.65
CA LYS A 319 8.10 -21.03 15.88
C LYS A 319 9.59 -21.09 15.59
N ARG A 320 10.05 -20.53 14.46
CA ARG A 320 11.47 -20.46 14.10
C ARG A 320 12.32 -19.75 15.17
N ILE A 321 11.82 -18.63 15.69
CA ILE A 321 12.47 -17.90 16.79
C ILE A 321 12.49 -18.77 18.06
N SER A 322 11.37 -19.40 18.39
CA SER A 322 11.24 -20.24 19.59
C SER A 322 12.16 -21.46 19.55
N ASP A 323 12.27 -22.12 18.39
CA ASP A 323 13.20 -23.23 18.17
C ASP A 323 14.67 -22.77 18.33
N ALA A 324 15.00 -21.60 17.78
CA ALA A 324 16.35 -21.03 17.94
C ALA A 324 16.67 -20.70 19.41
N VAL A 325 15.69 -20.16 20.16
CA VAL A 325 15.83 -19.89 21.61
C VAL A 325 16.02 -21.20 22.38
N TRP A 326 15.21 -22.23 22.09
CA TRP A 326 15.35 -23.53 22.74
C TRP A 326 16.75 -24.12 22.53
N ASN A 327 17.23 -24.12 21.28
CA ASN A 327 18.56 -24.63 20.93
C ASN A 327 19.67 -23.86 21.66
N ALA A 328 19.56 -22.54 21.77
CA ALA A 328 20.52 -21.72 22.52
C ALA A 328 20.51 -22.04 24.03
N CYS A 329 19.32 -22.22 24.62
CA CYS A 329 19.18 -22.63 26.02
C CYS A 329 19.75 -24.04 26.27
N GLU A 330 19.56 -24.97 25.34
CA GLU A 330 20.10 -26.33 25.42
C GLU A 330 21.64 -26.32 25.39
N GLN A 331 22.24 -25.57 24.45
CA GLN A 331 23.70 -25.40 24.37
C GLN A 331 24.29 -24.74 25.63
N ALA A 332 23.52 -23.88 26.29
CA ALA A 332 23.90 -23.25 27.55
C ALA A 332 23.66 -24.14 28.79
N GLY A 333 23.12 -25.35 28.63
CA GLY A 333 22.81 -26.27 29.73
C GLY A 333 21.58 -25.87 30.57
N LEU A 334 20.73 -24.97 30.07
CA LEU A 334 19.56 -24.45 30.80
C LEU A 334 18.31 -25.33 30.66
N THR A 335 18.37 -26.39 29.87
CA THR A 335 17.25 -27.30 29.60
C THR A 335 17.34 -28.64 30.32
N ALA A 336 18.39 -28.86 31.13
CA ALA A 336 18.64 -30.09 31.85
C ALA A 336 17.56 -30.41 32.90
N ASP A 337 17.58 -31.67 33.35
CA ASP A 337 16.72 -32.16 34.43
C ASP A 337 16.97 -31.37 35.72
N GLU A 338 15.90 -30.94 36.38
CA GLU A 338 15.99 -30.13 37.60
C GLU A 338 14.79 -30.41 38.51
N GLY A 339 15.03 -30.68 39.80
CA GLY A 339 13.96 -30.75 40.80
C GLY A 339 12.86 -31.79 40.50
N GLY A 340 13.21 -32.90 39.82
CA GLY A 340 12.24 -33.93 39.40
C GLY A 340 11.47 -33.59 38.12
N PHE A 341 11.83 -32.51 37.43
CA PHE A 341 11.27 -32.11 36.15
C PHE A 341 12.25 -32.46 35.03
N THR A 342 11.83 -33.33 34.11
CA THR A 342 12.71 -33.81 33.04
C THR A 342 12.83 -32.81 31.90
N ALA A 343 13.93 -32.88 31.14
CA ALA A 343 14.14 -32.07 29.93
C ALA A 343 12.98 -32.23 28.93
N ALA A 344 12.43 -33.44 28.79
CA ALA A 344 11.28 -33.71 27.93
C ALA A 344 10.01 -33.00 28.42
N GLN A 345 9.74 -33.00 29.72
CA GLN A 345 8.61 -32.26 30.30
C GLN A 345 8.79 -30.74 30.14
N ARG A 346 10.04 -30.25 30.24
CA ARG A 346 10.38 -28.84 29.99
C ARG A 346 10.13 -28.43 28.55
N LYS A 347 10.53 -29.26 27.59
CA LYS A 347 10.26 -29.05 26.17
C LYS A 347 8.77 -29.01 25.88
N ALA A 348 8.02 -30.00 26.38
CA ALA A 348 6.57 -30.04 26.21
C ALA A 348 5.87 -28.80 26.78
N ARG A 349 6.31 -28.31 27.95
CA ARG A 349 5.79 -27.08 28.55
C ARG A 349 6.13 -25.84 27.72
N PHE A 350 7.37 -25.73 27.26
CA PHE A 350 7.81 -24.63 26.40
C PHE A 350 7.01 -24.58 25.09
N ASP A 351 6.87 -25.71 24.41
CA ASP A 351 6.11 -25.82 23.16
C ASP A 351 4.65 -25.41 23.37
N THR A 352 4.01 -25.90 24.45
CA THR A 352 2.64 -25.52 24.80
C THR A 352 2.48 -24.02 25.04
N GLN A 353 3.49 -23.38 25.64
CA GLN A 353 3.47 -21.93 25.86
C GLN A 353 3.65 -21.16 24.54
N VAL A 354 4.60 -21.59 23.71
CA VAL A 354 4.87 -21.01 22.38
C VAL A 354 3.61 -21.05 21.51
N GLU A 355 2.93 -22.20 21.45
CA GLU A 355 1.71 -22.40 20.66
C GLU A 355 0.55 -21.50 21.10
N ARG A 356 0.44 -21.20 22.39
CA ARG A 356 -0.69 -20.45 22.98
C ARG A 356 -0.41 -18.97 23.18
N PHE A 357 0.85 -18.55 22.99
CA PHE A 357 1.27 -17.20 23.35
C PHE A 357 0.61 -16.14 22.46
N LEU A 358 0.60 -16.36 21.13
CA LEU A 358 0.07 -15.38 20.18
C LEU A 358 -1.45 -15.50 20.02
N SER A 359 -2.11 -14.35 20.08
CA SER A 359 -3.50 -14.16 19.69
C SER A 359 -3.54 -13.35 18.39
N LEU A 360 -3.89 -14.01 17.29
CA LEU A 360 -4.01 -13.40 15.98
C LEU A 360 -5.50 -13.31 15.63
N SER A 361 -5.98 -12.09 15.39
CA SER A 361 -7.38 -11.83 15.06
C SER A 361 -7.49 -10.99 13.81
N TRP A 362 -8.52 -11.23 13.01
CA TRP A 362 -8.76 -10.50 11.79
C TRP A 362 -10.25 -10.39 11.48
N GLN A 363 -10.60 -9.35 10.72
CA GLN A 363 -11.95 -9.07 10.27
C GLN A 363 -11.91 -8.65 8.81
N VAL A 364 -12.82 -9.21 8.01
CA VAL A 364 -13.05 -8.82 6.62
C VAL A 364 -14.35 -8.03 6.55
N THR A 365 -14.35 -6.90 5.85
CA THR A 365 -15.54 -6.10 5.57
C THR A 365 -15.60 -5.82 4.06
N PRO A 366 -16.38 -6.59 3.29
CA PRO A 366 -16.58 -6.36 1.86
C PRO A 366 -17.17 -4.98 1.61
N TRP A 367 -16.74 -4.31 0.53
CA TRP A 367 -17.35 -3.05 0.15
C TRP A 367 -18.74 -3.29 -0.44
N PRO A 368 -19.71 -2.41 -0.17
CA PRO A 368 -21.04 -2.49 -0.78
C PRO A 368 -20.96 -2.40 -2.30
N SER A 369 -21.73 -3.23 -3.00
CA SER A 369 -21.78 -3.27 -4.46
C SER A 369 -22.52 -2.07 -5.09
N SER A 370 -23.15 -1.23 -4.27
CA SER A 370 -23.83 -0.02 -4.73
C SER A 370 -23.82 1.07 -3.68
N LEU A 371 -23.96 2.32 -4.13
CA LEU A 371 -24.13 3.48 -3.26
C LEU A 371 -25.34 3.34 -2.33
N GLU A 372 -26.45 2.76 -2.81
CA GLU A 372 -27.64 2.53 -1.98
C GLU A 372 -27.33 1.54 -0.84
N ALA A 373 -26.65 0.43 -1.17
CA ALA A 373 -26.21 -0.53 -0.16
C ALA A 373 -25.23 0.10 0.84
N ALA A 374 -24.34 1.00 0.38
CA ALA A 374 -23.43 1.74 1.25
C ALA A 374 -24.16 2.68 2.21
N LEU A 375 -25.17 3.41 1.74
CA LEU A 375 -25.99 4.29 2.58
C LEU A 375 -26.80 3.50 3.62
N LYS A 376 -27.25 2.29 3.27
CA LYS A 376 -27.99 1.38 4.17
C LYS A 376 -27.11 0.79 5.29
N LEU A 377 -25.77 0.87 5.20
CA LEU A 377 -24.89 0.41 6.29
C LEU A 377 -25.11 1.15 7.61
N ALA A 378 -25.63 2.37 7.56
CA ALA A 378 -25.97 3.15 8.75
C ALA A 378 -27.38 2.86 9.28
N ASP A 379 -28.20 2.07 8.60
CA ASP A 379 -29.55 1.78 9.07
C ASP A 379 -29.53 1.02 10.40
N GLY A 380 -30.42 1.40 11.32
CA GLY A 380 -30.50 0.81 12.66
C GLY A 380 -29.49 1.35 13.68
N PHE A 381 -28.49 2.16 13.27
CA PHE A 381 -27.60 2.84 14.21
C PHE A 381 -28.25 4.12 14.76
N ALA A 382 -27.93 4.45 16.03
CA ALA A 382 -28.44 5.65 16.67
C ALA A 382 -27.90 6.94 16.01
N SER A 383 -28.69 8.03 16.06
CA SER A 383 -28.47 9.28 15.31
C SER A 383 -27.12 9.96 15.57
N GLU A 384 -26.60 9.80 16.77
CA GLU A 384 -25.38 10.39 17.28
C GLU A 384 -24.12 9.62 16.86
N MET A 385 -24.28 8.40 16.34
CA MET A 385 -23.14 7.56 15.98
C MET A 385 -22.39 8.12 14.76
N PRO A 386 -21.04 8.03 14.72
CA PRO A 386 -20.23 8.55 13.61
C PRO A 386 -20.67 8.04 12.23
N ILE A 387 -21.22 6.83 12.15
CA ILE A 387 -21.70 6.22 10.91
C ILE A 387 -22.91 6.97 10.32
N GLN A 388 -23.80 7.52 11.15
CA GLN A 388 -24.91 8.36 10.69
C GLN A 388 -24.41 9.69 10.13
N GLN A 389 -23.42 10.30 10.79
CA GLN A 389 -22.76 11.52 10.29
C GLN A 389 -22.02 11.26 8.97
N ALA A 390 -21.40 10.09 8.81
CA ALA A 390 -20.79 9.67 7.55
C ALA A 390 -21.85 9.52 6.45
N ARG A 391 -22.96 8.84 6.72
CA ARG A 391 -24.10 8.70 5.79
C ARG A 391 -24.62 10.06 5.33
N ALA A 392 -24.85 11.01 6.25
CA ALA A 392 -25.33 12.35 5.91
C ALA A 392 -24.37 13.09 4.97
N ARG A 393 -23.05 13.01 5.21
CA ARG A 393 -22.03 13.61 4.35
C ARG A 393 -21.99 12.97 2.97
N VAL A 394 -22.06 11.65 2.88
CA VAL A 394 -22.12 10.93 1.60
C VAL A 394 -23.39 11.31 0.84
N GLN A 395 -24.55 11.33 1.50
CA GLN A 395 -25.82 11.72 0.87
C GLN A 395 -25.77 13.15 0.33
N ALA A 396 -25.14 14.09 1.04
CA ALA A 396 -24.98 15.46 0.55
C ALA A 396 -24.15 15.53 -0.74
N ILE A 397 -23.08 14.74 -0.85
CA ILE A 397 -22.25 14.63 -2.08
C ILE A 397 -23.08 14.05 -3.22
N VAL A 398 -23.86 13.00 -2.94
CA VAL A 398 -24.73 12.35 -3.93
C VAL A 398 -25.80 13.32 -4.44
N ASP A 399 -26.45 14.04 -3.54
CA ASP A 399 -27.48 15.03 -3.90
C ASP A 399 -26.89 16.18 -4.72
N MET A 400 -25.69 16.64 -4.36
CA MET A 400 -24.95 17.63 -5.16
C MET A 400 -24.69 17.10 -6.58
N ALA A 401 -24.18 15.87 -6.72
CA ALA A 401 -23.82 15.29 -8.01
C ALA A 401 -25.04 14.96 -8.89
N GLU A 402 -26.10 14.41 -8.31
CA GLU A 402 -27.25 13.86 -9.06
C GLU A 402 -28.40 14.86 -9.23
N LYS A 403 -28.59 15.78 -8.29
CA LYS A 403 -29.76 16.68 -8.27
C LYS A 403 -29.39 18.13 -8.58
N GLN A 404 -28.21 18.59 -8.16
CA GLN A 404 -27.82 20.01 -8.28
C GLN A 404 -26.92 20.28 -9.48
N MET A 405 -26.04 19.34 -9.86
CA MET A 405 -25.14 19.52 -11.00
C MET A 405 -25.92 19.50 -12.33
N PRO A 406 -25.75 20.51 -13.22
CA PRO A 406 -26.32 20.50 -14.56
C PRO A 406 -25.94 19.24 -15.33
N MET A 407 -26.87 18.67 -16.10
CA MET A 407 -26.69 17.37 -16.74
C MET A 407 -25.54 17.39 -17.75
N GLU A 408 -25.39 18.51 -18.47
CA GLU A 408 -24.32 18.78 -19.42
C GLU A 408 -22.93 18.88 -18.77
N HIS A 409 -22.85 19.11 -17.45
CA HIS A 409 -21.58 19.22 -16.73
C HIS A 409 -21.16 17.90 -16.06
N ARG A 410 -22.04 16.89 -16.06
CA ARG A 410 -21.80 15.62 -15.37
C ARG A 410 -20.76 14.78 -16.11
N ASP A 411 -19.78 14.27 -15.38
CA ASP A 411 -18.82 13.32 -15.92
C ASP A 411 -19.43 11.91 -15.91
N PRO A 412 -19.57 11.24 -17.08
CA PRO A 412 -20.24 9.95 -17.19
C PRO A 412 -19.54 8.85 -16.39
N ARG A 413 -18.24 8.98 -16.09
CA ARG A 413 -17.48 7.99 -15.31
C ARG A 413 -18.05 7.77 -13.91
N PHE A 414 -18.65 8.79 -13.30
CA PHE A 414 -19.29 8.67 -11.98
C PHE A 414 -20.72 8.13 -12.03
N LEU A 415 -21.39 8.16 -13.18
CA LEU A 415 -22.86 8.03 -13.28
C LEU A 415 -23.33 6.90 -14.21
N HIS A 416 -22.52 6.43 -15.16
CA HIS A 416 -22.95 5.45 -16.17
C HIS A 416 -22.98 3.99 -15.69
N ARG A 417 -22.35 3.62 -14.56
CA ARG A 417 -22.45 2.24 -14.03
C ARG A 417 -23.83 1.88 -13.46
N ARG A 418 -24.80 2.80 -13.42
CA ARG A 418 -26.19 2.48 -13.05
C ARG A 418 -27.04 1.92 -14.18
N HIS A 419 -26.71 2.17 -15.46
CA HIS A 419 -27.62 1.87 -16.57
C HIS A 419 -27.35 0.55 -17.32
N GLN A 420 -26.26 -0.16 -17.03
CA GLN A 420 -25.98 -1.45 -17.68
C GLN A 420 -26.63 -2.66 -16.96
N ASN A 421 -27.27 -2.47 -15.81
CA ASN A 421 -28.03 -3.52 -15.10
C ASN A 421 -29.56 -3.40 -15.27
N GLN A 422 -30.03 -2.62 -16.26
CA GLN A 422 -31.46 -2.47 -16.58
C GLN A 422 -31.77 -2.69 -18.08
N ALA A 423 -30.96 -3.47 -18.80
CA ALA A 423 -31.27 -3.94 -20.15
C ALA A 423 -31.36 -5.46 -20.18
#